data_AF-A0A3D9B8J6-F1
#
_entry.id   AF-A0A3D9B8J6-F1
#
_cell.length_a   1.000
_cell.length_b   1.000
_cell.length_c   1.000
_cell.angle_alpha   90.00
_cell.angle_beta   90.00
_cell.angle_gamma   90.00
#
_symmetry.space_group_name_H-M   'P 1'
#
loop_
_entity.id
_entity.type
_entity.pdbx_description
1 polymer ?
#
loop_
_entity_poly.entity_id
_entity_poly.type
_entity_poly.pdbx_seq_one_letter_code
_entity_poly.pdbx_strand_id
1 'polypeptide(L)' 'MKTVTKIILIISVIYTVLLLYFQYDYFLEFTPLVIVLLAINFYMIYKYNNKLLNFILNGLLFVFLLFCFSFGVALRQDW' A
#
# COMPACT_ATOMS: atom_id res chain seq x y z
N MET A 1 9.80 2.91 18.49
CA MET A 1 9.74 3.04 17.02
C MET A 1 10.10 1.69 16.38
N LYS A 2 9.88 1.57 15.08
CA LYS A 2 10.81 0.94 14.12
C LYS A 2 10.29 -0.35 13.49
N THR A 3 10.17 -1.49 14.16
CA THR A 3 10.07 -2.78 13.43
C THR A 3 8.73 -2.98 12.73
N VAL A 4 7.60 -2.92 13.44
CA VAL A 4 6.27 -3.20 12.83
C VAL A 4 5.96 -2.24 11.68
N THR A 5 6.15 -0.93 11.89
CA THR A 5 5.88 0.07 10.85
C THR A 5 6.76 -0.11 9.61
N LYS A 6 8.01 -0.55 9.80
CA LYS A 6 8.93 -0.85 8.70
C LYS A 6 8.56 -2.16 8.01
N ILE A 7 8.17 -3.18 8.76
CA ILE A 7 7.70 -4.46 8.21
C ILE A 7 6.49 -4.23 7.32
N ILE A 8 5.51 -3.44 7.78
CA ILE A 8 4.34 -3.09 6.97
C ILE A 8 4.77 -2.40 5.68
N LEU A 9 5.62 -1.37 5.77
CA LEU A 9 6.16 -0.68 4.59
C LEU A 9 6.88 -1.63 3.61
N ILE A 10 7.72 -2.53 4.11
CA ILE A 10 8.46 -3.50 3.28
C ILE A 10 7.51 -4.47 2.59
N ILE A 11 6.55 -5.04 3.33
CA ILE A 11 5.56 -5.96 2.77
C ILE A 11 4.72 -5.24 1.72
N SER A 12 4.28 -4.02 1.99
CA SER A 12 3.51 -3.22 1.03
C SER A 12 4.32 -2.91 -0.24
N VAL A 13 5.62 -2.60 -0.13
CA VAL A 13 6.49 -2.39 -1.30
C VAL A 13 6.65 -3.66 -2.12
N ILE A 14 6.91 -4.80 -1.47
CA ILE A 14 7.01 -6.11 -2.15
C ILE A 14 5.70 -6.43 -2.86
N TYR A 15 4.58 -6.22 -2.19
CA TYR A 15 3.26 -6.40 -2.78
C TYR A 15 3.06 -5.51 -4.01
N THR A 16 3.45 -4.23 -3.96
CA THR A 16 3.35 -3.33 -5.12
C THR A 16 4.15 -3.84 -6.31
N VAL A 17 5.35 -4.39 -6.09
CA VAL A 17 6.15 -5.00 -7.16
C VAL A 17 5.43 -6.23 -7.74
N LEU A 18 4.88 -7.10 -6.89
CA LEU A 18 4.12 -8.28 -7.36
C LEU A 18 2.87 -7.90 -8.15
N LEU A 19 2.15 -6.87 -7.70
CA LEU A 19 0.97 -6.32 -8.37
C LEU A 19 1.32 -5.83 -9.79
N LEU A 20 2.42 -5.10 -9.95
CA LEU A 20 2.77 -4.48 -11.24
C LEU A 20 3.40 -5.45 -12.25
N TYR A 21 4.15 -6.46 -11.81
CA TYR A 21 4.99 -7.27 -12.70
C TYR A 21 4.54 -8.72 -12.90
N PHE A 22 3.65 -9.26 -12.05
CA PHE A 22 3.30 -10.69 -12.09
C PHE A 22 1.87 -10.95 -12.58
N GLN A 23 0.88 -10.84 -11.70
CA GLN A 23 -0.51 -11.20 -11.99
C GLN A 23 -1.43 -10.11 -11.44
N TYR A 24 -1.52 -9.01 -12.19
CA TYR A 24 -2.23 -7.81 -11.77
C TYR A 24 -3.62 -8.11 -11.21
N ASP A 25 -4.45 -8.87 -11.94
CA ASP A 25 -5.82 -9.20 -11.51
C ASP A 25 -5.89 -10.03 -10.23
N TYR A 26 -4.99 -11.01 -10.06
CA TYR A 26 -4.94 -11.83 -8.85
C TYR A 26 -4.55 -11.00 -7.63
N PHE A 27 -3.54 -10.13 -7.77
CA PHE A 27 -3.09 -9.29 -6.68
C PHE A 27 -4.05 -8.13 -6.40
N LEU A 28 -4.79 -7.63 -7.39
CA LEU A 28 -5.75 -6.54 -7.26
C LEU A 28 -6.81 -6.81 -6.18
N GLU A 29 -7.25 -8.07 -6.04
CA GLU A 29 -8.22 -8.49 -5.03
C GLU A 29 -7.72 -8.29 -3.60
N PHE A 30 -6.41 -8.34 -3.39
CA PHE A 30 -5.77 -8.11 -2.08
C PHE A 30 -5.43 -6.63 -1.83
N THR A 31 -5.58 -5.74 -2.82
CA THR A 31 -5.21 -4.33 -2.67
C THR A 31 -5.93 -3.62 -1.52
N PRO A 32 -7.25 -3.83 -1.29
CA PRO A 32 -7.95 -3.21 -0.17
C PRO A 32 -7.34 -3.53 1.20
N LEU A 33 -6.88 -4.76 1.39
CA LEU A 33 -6.24 -5.20 2.63
C LEU A 33 -4.92 -4.45 2.87
N VAL A 34 -4.12 -4.27 1.81
CA VAL A 34 -2.83 -3.55 1.89
C VAL A 34 -3.06 -2.05 2.14
N ILE A 35 -4.09 -1.46 1.53
CA ILE A 35 -4.51 -0.07 1.77
C ILE A 35 -4.87 0.13 3.24
N VAL A 36 -5.66 -0.77 3.85
CA VAL A 36 -6.02 -0.70 5.28
C VAL A 36 -4.77 -0.81 6.16
N LEU A 37 -3.84 -1.72 5.84
CA LEU A 37 -2.57 -1.84 6.54
C LEU A 37 -1.76 -0.54 6.51
N LEU A 38 -1.70 0.13 5.36
CA LEU A 38 -1.01 1.42 5.21
C LEU A 38 -1.72 2.55 5.97
N ALA A 39 -3.05 2.54 6.06
CA ALA A 39 -3.80 3.51 6.87
C ALA A 39 -3.55 3.33 8.38
N ILE A 40 -3.50 2.09 8.86
CA ILE A 40 -3.11 1.80 10.25
C ILE A 40 -1.65 2.23 10.47
N ASN A 41 -0.77 1.96 9.50
CA ASN A 41 0.63 2.33 9.57
C ASN A 41 0.83 3.84 9.64
N PHE A 42 -0.02 4.63 8.99
CA PHE A 42 -0.06 6.08 9.08
C PHE A 42 -0.22 6.56 10.51
N TYR A 43 -1.23 6.04 11.22
CA TYR A 43 -1.47 6.37 12.62
C TYR A 43 -0.29 5.97 13.51
N MET A 44 0.26 4.78 13.29
CA MET A 44 1.41 4.29 14.05
C MET A 44 2.67 5.14 13.81
N ILE A 45 2.90 5.59 12.57
CA ILE A 45 4.03 6.47 12.25
C ILE A 45 3.87 7.82 12.93
N TYR A 46 2.68 8.41 12.82
CA TYR A 46 2.35 9.68 13.45
C TYR A 46 2.55 9.63 14.98
N LYS A 47 2.04 8.59 15.64
CA LYS A 47 2.07 8.48 17.10
C LYS A 47 3.43 8.05 17.66
N TYR A 48 4.13 7.13 16.99
CA TYR A 48 5.28 6.43 17.59
C TYR A 48 6.58 6.57 16.81
N ASN A 49 6.55 7.06 15.56
CA ASN A 49 7.70 7.01 14.66
C ASN A 49 7.86 8.26 13.80
N ASN A 50 7.80 9.42 14.47
CA ASN A 50 7.84 10.83 13.99
C ASN A 50 8.94 11.24 12.96
N LYS A 51 9.55 10.29 12.27
CA LYS A 51 10.33 10.45 11.04
C LYS A 51 9.39 10.76 9.89
N LEU A 52 9.40 12.03 9.49
CA LEU A 52 8.65 12.58 8.35
C LEU A 52 8.82 11.75 7.07
N LEU A 53 10.02 11.27 6.78
CA LEU A 53 10.29 10.49 5.57
C LEU A 53 9.48 9.18 5.50
N ASN A 54 9.31 8.47 6.62
CA ASN A 54 8.48 7.27 6.64
C ASN A 54 7.00 7.60 6.43
N PHE A 55 6.55 8.73 6.97
CA PHE A 55 5.19 9.22 6.80
C PHE A 55 4.90 9.55 5.34
N ILE A 56 5.82 10.27 4.68
CA ILE A 56 5.73 10.61 3.25
C ILE A 56 5.73 9.33 2.40
N LEU A 57 6.67 8.41 2.62
CA LEU A 57 6.72 7.16 1.85
C LEU A 57 5.46 6.31 2.01
N ASN A 58 4.96 6.16 3.25
CA ASN A 58 3.71 5.44 3.52
C ASN A 58 2.53 6.10 2.80
N GLY A 59 2.49 7.44 2.77
CA GLY A 59 1.45 8.20 2.08
C GLY A 59 1.48 8.07 0.57
N LEU A 60 2.66 8.20 -0.03
CA LEU A 60 2.83 8.02 -1.47
C LEU A 60 2.40 6.61 -1.90
N LEU A 61 2.81 5.58 -1.15
CA LEU A 61 2.43 4.21 -1.45
C LEU A 61 0.92 3.98 -1.29
N PHE A 62 0.30 4.58 -0.26
CA PHE A 62 -1.14 4.53 -0.03
C PHE A 62 -1.92 5.14 -1.19
N VAL A 63 -1.55 6.35 -1.61
CA VAL A 63 -2.19 7.05 -2.74
C VAL A 63 -1.97 6.28 -4.04
N PHE A 64 -0.76 5.78 -4.28
CA PHE A 64 -0.44 4.98 -5.45
C PHE A 64 -1.31 3.72 -5.55
N LEU A 65 -1.45 2.96 -4.45
CA LEU A 65 -2.28 1.76 -4.45
C LEU A 65 -3.78 2.07 -4.61
N LEU A 66 -4.27 3.21 -4.11
CA LEU A 66 -5.64 3.65 -4.40
C LEU A 66 -5.87 3.92 -5.89
N PHE A 67 -4.90 4.57 -6.55
CA PHE A 67 -4.95 4.77 -7.99
C PHE A 67 -4.93 3.43 -8.73
N CYS A 68 -3.98 2.55 -8.43
CA CYS A 68 -3.92 1.22 -9.05
C CYS A 68 -5.23 0.45 -8.85
N PHE A 69 -5.78 0.44 -7.64
CA PHE A 69 -7.04 -0.24 -7.36
C PHE A 69 -8.20 0.34 -8.18
N SER A 70 -8.33 1.67 -8.22
CA SER A 70 -9.40 2.35 -8.94
C SER A 70 -9.34 2.07 -10.44
N PHE A 71 -8.15 2.16 -11.05
CA PHE A 71 -7.95 1.83 -12.46
C PHE A 71 -8.19 0.34 -12.74
N GLY A 72 -7.70 -0.55 -11.88
CA GLY A 72 -7.90 -1.99 -12.05
C GLY A 72 -9.37 -2.38 -11.99
N VAL A 73 -10.13 -1.81 -11.04
CA VAL A 73 -11.58 -2.03 -10.95
C VAL A 73 -12.30 -1.49 -12.19
N ALA A 74 -11.94 -0.30 -12.66
CA ALA A 74 -12.55 0.29 -13.86
C ALA A 74 -12.30 -0.58 -15.11
N LEU A 75 -11.06 -1.03 -15.31
CA LEU A 75 -10.69 -1.88 -16.46
C LEU A 75 -11.38 -3.26 -16.42
N ARG A 76 -11.68 -3.79 -15.23
CA ARG A 76 -12.38 -5.08 -15.06
C ARG A 76 -13.88 -4.97 -15.38
N GLN A 77 -14.45 -3.76 -15.39
CA GLN A 77 -15.86 -3.55 -15.76
C GLN A 77 -16.11 -3.54 -17.28
N ASP A 78 -15.06 -3.43 -18.09
CA ASP A 78 -15.13 -3.38 -19.57
C ASP A 78 -15.02 -4.78 -20.25
N TRP A 79 -14.94 -5.86 -19.47
CA TRP A 79 -14.84 -7.26 -19.94
C TRP A 79 -16.12 -8.04 -19.64
#